data_AF-A0A976GUS1-F1
#
_entry.id   AF-A0A976GUS1-F1
#
_cell.length_a   1.000
_cell.length_b   1.000
_cell.length_c   1.000
_cell.angle_alpha   90.00
_cell.angle_beta   90.00
_cell.angle_gamma   90.00
#
_symmetry.space_group_name_H-M   'P 1'
#
loop_
_entity.id
_entity.type
_entity.pdbx_description
1 polymer ?
#
loop_
_entity_poly.entity_id
_entity_poly.type
_entity_poly.pdbx_seq_one_letter_code
_entity_poly.pdbx_strand_id
1 'polypeptide(L)'
;MQKLVVLKLDGNLTKGVRAALEIGPEGKRAAVEIHAFGPPKPEIADNYDRWQSVYRSLGDFRIKPIAITITESRAAQLSKCRELAEQLSLQINSWLNSEQFRELKETLLVQLSPSDIIRFLIKTDDLVLRRLPWYCWDIFDRYPMAEIALSATACRQPPISDPPKSPLGRRVD
;
A
#
# COMPACT_ATOMS: atom_id res chain seq x y z
N MET A 1 -15.39 -14.30 1.90
CA MET A 1 -14.45 -15.28 2.52
C MET A 1 -13.15 -14.56 2.89
N GLN A 2 -12.26 -15.14 3.71
CA GLN A 2 -10.95 -14.53 3.99
C GLN A 2 -9.96 -14.85 2.88
N LYS A 3 -9.36 -13.82 2.29
CA LYS A 3 -8.40 -13.91 1.18
C LYS A 3 -7.11 -13.21 1.56
N LEU A 4 -5.99 -13.83 1.19
CA LEU A 4 -4.68 -13.21 1.23
C LEU A 4 -4.26 -12.88 -0.20
N VAL A 5 -3.91 -11.62 -0.41
CA VAL A 5 -3.32 -11.13 -1.65
C VAL A 5 -1.91 -10.66 -1.32
N VAL A 6 -0.91 -11.13 -2.06
CA VAL A 6 0.48 -10.68 -1.89
C VAL A 6 0.95 -10.08 -3.20
N LEU A 7 1.24 -8.77 -3.19
CA LEU A 7 1.86 -8.06 -4.29
C LEU A 7 3.34 -7.83 -3.94
N LYS A 8 4.22 -8.61 -4.58
CA LYS A 8 5.67 -8.44 -4.48
C LYS A 8 6.13 -7.50 -5.58
N LEU A 9 6.91 -6.49 -5.22
CA LEU A 9 7.45 -5.48 -6.12
C LEU A 9 8.97 -5.42 -5.98
N ASP A 10 9.66 -5.62 -7.08
CA ASP A 10 11.12 -5.60 -7.17
C ASP A 10 11.59 -4.63 -8.27
N GLY A 11 12.55 -3.76 -7.95
CA GLY A 11 12.97 -2.65 -8.80
C GLY A 11 12.63 -1.29 -8.19
N ASN A 12 12.53 -0.27 -9.03
CA ASN A 12 12.25 1.11 -8.60
C ASN A 12 11.55 1.91 -9.70
N LEU A 13 10.99 3.06 -9.34
CA LEU A 13 10.25 3.92 -10.26
C LEU A 13 11.10 4.47 -11.41
N THR A 14 12.43 4.50 -11.31
CA THR A 14 13.31 5.02 -12.37
C THR A 14 13.60 3.97 -13.46
N LYS A 15 13.71 2.70 -13.09
CA LYS A 15 14.06 1.60 -14.02
C LYS A 15 12.87 0.71 -14.39
N GLY A 16 11.75 0.87 -13.71
CA GLY A 16 10.60 -0.02 -13.79
C GLY A 16 10.59 -1.04 -12.66
N VAL A 17 9.44 -1.70 -12.49
CA VAL A 17 9.15 -2.54 -11.33
C VAL A 17 8.59 -3.88 -11.77
N ARG A 18 9.30 -4.96 -11.47
CA ARG A 18 8.75 -6.32 -11.60
C ARG A 18 7.75 -6.55 -10.49
N ALA A 19 6.56 -7.00 -10.85
CA ALA A 19 5.51 -7.35 -9.92
C ALA A 19 5.23 -8.86 -9.99
N ALA A 20 5.08 -9.50 -8.83
CA ALA A 20 4.50 -10.84 -8.71
C ALA A 20 3.29 -10.76 -7.81
N LEU A 21 2.16 -11.30 -8.26
CA LEU A 21 0.89 -11.27 -7.56
C LEU A 21 0.47 -12.69 -7.22
N GLU A 22 0.27 -12.94 -5.93
CA GLU A 22 -0.24 -14.19 -5.40
C GLU A 22 -1.62 -13.96 -4.77
N ILE A 23 -2.60 -14.81 -5.07
CA ILE A 23 -3.94 -14.73 -4.50
C ILE A 23 -4.33 -16.11 -3.98
N GLY A 24 -4.84 -16.17 -2.74
CA GLY A 24 -5.32 -17.41 -2.16
C GLY A 24 -6.20 -17.22 -0.93
N PRO A 25 -6.76 -18.32 -0.39
CA PRO A 25 -7.38 -18.31 0.93
C PRO A 25 -6.32 -17.97 1.99
N GLU A 26 -6.70 -17.19 3.00
CA GLU A 26 -5.77 -16.87 4.08
C GLU A 26 -5.30 -18.15 4.81
N GLY A 27 -4.01 -18.25 5.11
CA GLY A 27 -3.40 -19.41 5.76
C GLY A 27 -3.17 -20.63 4.86
N LYS A 28 -3.51 -20.58 3.56
CA LYS A 28 -3.29 -21.66 2.59
C LYS A 28 -2.31 -21.23 1.50
N ARG A 29 -1.91 -22.19 0.65
CA ARG A 29 -1.12 -21.91 -0.54
C ARG A 29 -1.92 -21.00 -1.49
N ALA A 30 -1.21 -20.12 -2.18
CA ALA A 30 -1.78 -19.30 -3.25
C ALA A 30 -2.37 -20.21 -4.33
N ALA A 31 -3.56 -19.85 -4.82
CA ALA A 31 -4.23 -20.54 -5.92
C ALA A 31 -3.82 -19.96 -7.27
N VAL A 32 -3.45 -18.67 -7.29
CA VAL A 32 -3.06 -17.93 -8.48
C VAL A 32 -1.73 -17.24 -8.20
N GLU A 33 -0.82 -17.31 -9.18
CA GLU A 33 0.44 -16.60 -9.20
C GLU A 33 0.69 -16.08 -10.62
N ILE A 34 0.85 -14.77 -10.77
CA ILE A 34 1.16 -14.12 -12.05
C ILE A 34 2.27 -13.09 -11.89
N HIS A 35 2.90 -12.74 -13.01
CA HIS A 35 4.01 -11.79 -13.05
C HIS A 35 3.72 -10.70 -14.07
N ALA A 36 4.11 -9.47 -13.74
CA ALA A 36 3.96 -8.31 -14.60
C ALA A 36 5.16 -7.37 -14.46
N PHE A 37 5.28 -6.40 -15.37
CA PHE A 37 6.37 -5.42 -15.34
C PHE A 37 5.84 -4.01 -15.51
N GLY A 38 5.87 -3.22 -14.43
CA GLY A 38 5.45 -1.84 -14.43
C GLY A 38 6.47 -0.95 -15.13
N PRO A 39 6.04 -0.01 -15.98
CA PRO A 39 6.95 0.90 -16.65
C PRO A 39 7.64 1.82 -15.64
N PRO A 40 8.82 2.38 -15.99
CA PRO A 40 9.39 3.51 -15.27
C PRO A 40 8.38 4.66 -15.14
N LYS A 41 8.30 5.26 -13.97
CA LYS A 41 7.53 6.48 -13.69
C LYS A 41 8.15 7.29 -12.56
N PRO A 42 9.36 7.85 -12.77
CA PRO A 42 10.10 8.57 -11.73
C PRO A 42 9.35 9.81 -11.22
N GLU A 43 8.43 10.37 -12.01
CA GLU A 43 7.66 11.57 -11.66
C GLU A 43 6.80 11.36 -10.39
N ILE A 44 6.42 10.11 -10.09
CA ILE A 44 5.71 9.78 -8.85
C ILE A 44 6.56 10.12 -7.62
N ALA A 45 7.87 9.83 -7.67
CA ALA A 45 8.78 10.10 -6.56
C ALA A 45 8.93 11.61 -6.34
N ASP A 46 9.14 12.37 -7.42
CA ASP A 46 9.27 13.82 -7.37
C ASP A 46 8.00 14.48 -6.81
N ASN A 47 6.82 14.03 -7.26
CA ASN A 47 5.56 14.57 -6.78
C ASN A 47 5.23 14.13 -5.35
N TYR A 48 5.66 12.94 -4.94
CA TYR A 48 5.60 12.54 -3.54
C TYR A 48 6.44 13.47 -2.66
N ASP A 49 7.68 13.75 -3.04
CA ASP A 49 8.57 14.62 -2.28
C ASP A 49 8.04 16.07 -2.23
N ARG A 50 7.46 16.55 -3.34
CA ARG A 50 6.80 17.86 -3.40
C ARG A 50 5.58 17.92 -2.49
N TRP A 51 4.68 16.94 -2.57
CA TRP A 51 3.52 16.84 -1.69
C TRP A 51 3.95 16.77 -0.21
N GLN A 52 4.91 15.90 0.11
CA GLN A 52 5.40 15.70 1.47
C GLN A 52 6.02 16.99 2.04
N SER A 53 6.76 17.74 1.22
CA SER A 53 7.34 19.02 1.63
C SER A 53 6.27 20.05 1.98
N VAL A 54 5.22 20.17 1.15
CA VAL A 54 4.08 21.05 1.44
C VAL A 54 3.33 20.58 2.69
N TYR A 55 3.02 19.29 2.80
CA TYR A 55 2.34 18.71 3.96
C TYR A 55 3.08 18.99 5.27
N ARG A 56 4.41 18.78 5.29
CA ARG A 56 5.24 19.07 6.46
C ARG A 56 5.31 20.55 6.81
N SER A 57 5.13 21.44 5.83
CA SER A 57 5.07 22.89 6.08
C SER A 57 3.76 23.35 6.74
N LEU A 58 2.70 22.53 6.74
CA LEU A 58 1.41 22.86 7.36
C LEU A 58 1.44 22.84 8.90
N GLY A 59 2.44 22.17 9.48
CA GLY A 59 2.64 22.05 10.91
C GLY A 59 4.08 22.40 11.28
N ASP A 60 4.28 23.48 12.02
CA ASP A 60 5.51 23.65 12.79
C ASP A 60 5.37 22.80 14.05
N PHE A 61 5.90 21.57 14.05
CA PHE A 61 5.87 20.68 15.22
C PHE A 61 6.77 21.19 16.36
N ARG A 62 7.45 22.32 16.16
CA ARG A 62 8.27 23.02 17.16
C ARG A 62 7.70 24.43 17.36
N ILE A 63 7.45 24.80 18.61
CA ILE A 63 7.12 26.18 18.97
C ILE A 63 8.32 27.05 18.62
N LYS A 64 8.15 27.98 17.68
CA LYS A 64 9.17 28.98 17.34
C LYS A 64 8.66 30.37 17.72
N PRO A 65 9.55 31.29 18.12
CA PRO A 65 9.21 32.69 18.28
C PRO A 65 8.60 33.22 16.97
N ILE A 66 7.48 33.94 17.07
CA ILE A 66 6.75 34.46 15.90
C ILE A 66 7.60 35.57 15.27
N ALA A 67 8.36 35.23 14.23
CA ALA A 67 8.81 36.20 13.25
C ALA A 67 7.66 36.40 12.25
N ILE A 68 7.07 37.60 12.22
CA ILE A 68 5.97 37.93 11.31
C ILE A 68 6.51 37.90 9.88
N THR A 69 6.37 36.74 9.23
CA THR A 69 6.71 36.56 7.81
C THR A 69 5.39 36.55 7.04
N ILE A 70 5.24 37.42 6.05
CA ILE A 70 4.08 37.42 5.14
C ILE A 70 4.11 36.08 4.39
N THR A 71 3.36 35.11 4.90
CA THR A 71 3.28 33.75 4.38
C THR A 71 1.92 33.60 3.69
N GLU A 72 1.85 32.77 2.65
CA GLU A 72 0.57 32.32 2.08
C GLU A 72 -0.39 31.92 3.22
N SER A 73 -1.67 32.26 3.09
CA SER A 73 -2.64 31.93 4.13
C SER A 73 -2.67 30.41 4.38
N ARG A 74 -2.89 30.00 5.63
CA ARG A 74 -3.01 28.57 5.99
C ARG A 74 -4.05 27.83 5.13
N ALA A 75 -5.12 28.53 4.72
CA ALA A 75 -6.13 27.99 3.82
C ALA A 75 -5.57 27.68 2.42
N ALA A 76 -4.76 28.58 1.85
CA ALA A 76 -4.09 28.38 0.56
C ALA A 76 -3.05 27.26 0.62
N GLN A 77 -2.32 27.13 1.72
CA GLN A 77 -1.38 26.02 1.91
C GLN A 77 -2.11 24.66 2.01
N LEU A 78 -3.24 24.63 2.72
CA LEU A 78 -4.08 23.43 2.81
C LEU A 78 -4.67 23.05 1.45
N SER A 79 -5.16 24.00 0.65
CA SER A 79 -5.67 23.70 -0.69
C SER A 79 -4.58 23.15 -1.60
N LYS A 80 -3.41 23.79 -1.63
CA LYS A 80 -2.24 23.34 -2.38
C LYS A 80 -1.79 21.94 -1.98
N CYS A 81 -1.81 21.63 -0.68
CA CYS A 81 -1.49 20.28 -0.19
C CYS A 81 -2.49 19.24 -0.70
N ARG A 82 -3.78 19.56 -0.74
CA ARG A 82 -4.83 18.67 -1.26
C ARG A 82 -4.68 18.46 -2.77
N GLU A 83 -4.47 19.53 -3.52
CA GLU A 83 -4.23 19.46 -4.97
C GLU A 83 -3.03 18.56 -5.31
N LEU A 84 -1.91 18.70 -4.58
CA LEU A 84 -0.74 17.84 -4.78
C LEU A 84 -1.03 16.38 -4.40
N ALA A 85 -1.85 16.14 -3.37
CA ALA A 85 -2.26 14.79 -2.99
C ALA A 85 -3.13 14.13 -4.08
N GLU A 86 -4.06 14.88 -4.66
CA GLU A 86 -4.90 14.44 -5.77
C GLU A 86 -4.07 14.14 -7.02
N GLN A 87 -3.13 15.02 -7.37
CA GLN A 87 -2.20 14.80 -8.48
C GLN A 87 -1.37 13.53 -8.29
N LEU A 88 -0.82 13.32 -7.08
CA LEU A 88 -0.08 12.12 -6.74
C LEU A 88 -0.95 10.86 -6.87
N SER A 89 -2.19 10.90 -6.35
CA SER A 89 -3.15 9.80 -6.47
C SER A 89 -3.44 9.46 -7.94
N LEU A 90 -3.68 10.48 -8.79
CA LEU A 90 -3.90 10.27 -10.23
C LEU A 90 -2.70 9.64 -10.91
N GLN A 91 -1.48 10.06 -10.57
CA GLN A 91 -0.27 9.48 -11.17
C GLN A 91 -0.03 8.03 -10.76
N ILE A 92 -0.26 7.70 -9.49
CA ILE A 92 -0.17 6.33 -8.98
C ILE A 92 -1.20 5.45 -9.68
N ASN A 93 -2.46 5.89 -9.76
CA ASN A 93 -3.49 5.13 -10.48
C ASN A 93 -3.18 4.99 -11.97
N SER A 94 -2.71 6.05 -12.63
CA SER A 94 -2.27 5.98 -14.02
C SER A 94 -1.11 4.99 -14.23
N TRP A 95 -0.25 4.80 -13.23
CA TRP A 95 0.83 3.81 -13.28
C TRP A 95 0.32 2.39 -13.05
N LEU A 96 -0.50 2.18 -12.02
CA LEU A 96 -1.11 0.89 -11.69
C LEU A 96 -2.12 0.41 -12.74
N ASN A 97 -2.70 1.34 -13.52
CA ASN A 97 -3.59 1.07 -14.64
C ASN A 97 -2.88 1.08 -16.01
N SER A 98 -1.54 1.13 -16.03
CA SER A 98 -0.79 1.00 -17.28
C SER A 98 -1.05 -0.34 -17.95
N GLU A 99 -0.88 -0.39 -19.29
CA GLU A 99 -1.05 -1.62 -20.08
C GLU A 99 -0.28 -2.80 -19.50
N GLN A 100 0.94 -2.55 -18.99
CA GLN A 100 1.81 -3.60 -18.49
C GLN A 100 1.42 -4.11 -17.10
N PHE A 101 0.58 -3.38 -16.36
CA PHE A 101 -0.01 -3.82 -15.08
C PHE A 101 -1.49 -4.21 -15.20
N ARG A 102 -2.08 -4.12 -16.40
CA ARG A 102 -3.49 -4.48 -16.64
C ARG A 102 -3.82 -5.89 -16.15
N GLU A 103 -2.98 -6.87 -16.47
CA GLU A 103 -3.20 -8.27 -16.10
C GLU A 103 -3.29 -8.47 -14.57
N LEU A 104 -2.54 -7.70 -13.78
CA LEU A 104 -2.65 -7.71 -12.32
C LEU A 104 -4.05 -7.30 -11.87
N LYS A 105 -4.54 -6.17 -12.41
CA LYS A 105 -5.85 -5.63 -12.06
C LYS A 105 -6.97 -6.55 -12.50
N GLU A 106 -6.91 -7.07 -13.73
CA GLU A 106 -7.91 -8.01 -14.25
C GLU A 106 -7.95 -9.29 -13.42
N THR A 107 -6.79 -9.82 -13.05
CA THR A 107 -6.71 -11.01 -12.18
C THR A 107 -7.32 -10.77 -10.81
N LEU A 108 -7.06 -9.60 -10.19
CA LEU A 108 -7.70 -9.22 -8.94
C LEU A 108 -9.23 -9.17 -9.07
N LEU A 109 -9.73 -8.55 -10.15
CA LEU A 109 -11.17 -8.43 -10.43
C LEU A 109 -11.85 -9.79 -10.66
N VAL A 110 -11.16 -10.73 -11.30
CA VAL A 110 -11.67 -12.08 -11.55
C VAL A 110 -11.65 -12.95 -10.28
N GLN A 111 -10.61 -12.81 -9.44
CA GLN A 111 -10.37 -13.72 -8.32
C GLN A 111 -10.99 -13.30 -6.98
N LEU A 112 -11.41 -12.03 -6.87
CA LEU A 112 -11.90 -11.43 -5.63
C LEU A 112 -13.36 -10.98 -5.76
N SER A 113 -14.15 -11.25 -4.74
CA SER A 113 -15.53 -10.77 -4.61
C SER A 113 -15.62 -9.55 -3.70
N PRO A 114 -16.56 -8.61 -3.91
CA PRO A 114 -16.73 -7.43 -3.03
C PRO A 114 -17.03 -7.75 -1.57
N SER A 115 -17.55 -8.95 -1.28
CA SER A 115 -17.84 -9.46 0.07
C SER A 115 -16.66 -10.22 0.69
N ASP A 116 -15.52 -10.30 0.02
CA ASP A 116 -14.31 -10.90 0.59
C ASP A 116 -13.66 -9.97 1.62
N ILE A 117 -13.20 -10.56 2.71
CA ILE A 117 -12.35 -9.92 3.70
C ILE A 117 -10.92 -10.14 3.22
N ILE A 118 -10.26 -9.08 2.78
CA ILE A 118 -9.00 -9.19 2.04
C ILE A 118 -7.88 -8.60 2.88
N ARG A 119 -6.84 -9.40 3.10
CA ARG A 119 -5.55 -8.89 3.57
C ARG A 119 -4.64 -8.71 2.36
N PHE A 120 -4.39 -7.46 2.01
CA PHE A 120 -3.56 -7.07 0.87
C PHE A 120 -2.14 -6.72 1.34
N LEU A 121 -1.19 -7.60 1.07
CA LEU A 121 0.18 -7.49 1.54
C LEU A 121 1.10 -7.00 0.42
N ILE A 122 1.72 -5.85 0.63
CA ILE A 122 2.67 -5.27 -0.31
C ILE A 122 4.08 -5.55 0.20
N LYS A 123 4.86 -6.25 -0.62
CA LYS A 123 6.24 -6.63 -0.31
C LYS A 123 7.20 -5.96 -1.27
N THR A 124 8.09 -5.14 -0.75
CA THR A 124 9.12 -4.50 -1.56
C THR A 124 10.28 -4.07 -0.68
N ASP A 125 11.49 -4.02 -1.23
CA ASP A 125 12.67 -3.47 -0.54
C ASP A 125 12.95 -2.02 -0.91
N ASP A 126 12.30 -1.51 -1.95
CA ASP A 126 12.43 -0.12 -2.36
C ASP A 126 11.65 0.81 -1.40
N LEU A 127 12.36 1.79 -0.84
CA LEU A 127 11.81 2.71 0.15
C LEU A 127 10.78 3.67 -0.46
N VAL A 128 10.90 4.01 -1.74
CA VAL A 128 9.96 4.91 -2.41
C VAL A 128 8.64 4.18 -2.65
N LEU A 129 8.70 2.94 -3.15
CA LEU A 129 7.53 2.08 -3.32
C LEU A 129 6.82 1.83 -1.98
N ARG A 130 7.55 1.63 -0.87
CA ARG A 130 6.93 1.50 0.48
C ARG A 130 6.16 2.76 0.91
N ARG A 131 6.59 3.94 0.46
CA ARG A 131 6.01 5.24 0.86
C ARG A 131 4.79 5.64 0.04
N LEU A 132 4.51 4.95 -1.06
CA LEU A 132 3.35 5.26 -1.89
C LEU A 132 2.06 5.15 -1.07
N PRO A 133 1.09 6.07 -1.26
CA PRO A 133 -0.23 5.96 -0.67
C PRO A 133 -1.04 4.85 -1.36
N TRP A 134 -0.75 3.60 -1.05
CA TRP A 134 -1.36 2.42 -1.68
C TRP A 134 -2.88 2.37 -1.53
N TYR A 135 -3.42 2.98 -0.48
CA TYR A 135 -4.87 3.11 -0.29
C TYR A 135 -5.55 3.91 -1.41
N CYS A 136 -4.81 4.75 -2.14
CA CYS A 136 -5.34 5.51 -3.27
C CYS A 136 -5.57 4.67 -4.51
N TRP A 137 -5.14 3.40 -4.54
CA TRP A 137 -5.38 2.55 -5.70
C TRP A 137 -6.88 2.28 -5.86
N ASP A 138 -7.41 2.67 -7.02
CA ASP A 138 -8.83 2.61 -7.40
C ASP A 138 -9.48 1.22 -7.29
N ILE A 139 -8.69 0.16 -7.17
CA ILE A 139 -9.21 -1.18 -7.00
C ILE A 139 -9.88 -1.36 -5.62
N PHE A 140 -9.39 -0.65 -4.60
CA PHE A 140 -9.90 -0.78 -3.23
C PHE A 140 -11.31 -0.22 -3.06
N ASP A 141 -11.78 0.64 -3.98
CA ASP A 141 -13.16 1.12 -4.01
C ASP A 141 -14.18 -0.03 -4.16
N ARG A 142 -13.77 -1.16 -4.74
CA ARG A 142 -14.62 -2.36 -4.90
C ARG A 142 -14.58 -3.30 -3.70
N TYR A 143 -13.60 -3.14 -2.81
CA TYR A 143 -13.30 -4.08 -1.74
C TYR A 143 -13.26 -3.34 -0.40
N PRO A 144 -14.43 -2.98 0.16
CA PRO A 144 -14.51 -2.16 1.38
C PRO A 144 -13.95 -2.87 2.62
N MET A 145 -13.83 -4.20 2.60
CA MET A 145 -13.25 -5.01 3.67
C MET A 145 -11.78 -5.39 3.39
N ALA A 146 -11.09 -4.64 2.53
CA ALA A 146 -9.68 -4.81 2.27
C ALA A 146 -8.81 -4.02 3.26
N GLU A 147 -7.87 -4.70 3.90
CA GLU A 147 -6.80 -4.10 4.69
C GLU A 147 -5.50 -4.12 3.90
N ILE A 148 -4.76 -3.02 3.92
CA ILE A 148 -3.46 -2.91 3.25
C ILE A 148 -2.36 -2.96 4.29
N ALA A 149 -1.40 -3.88 4.12
CA ALA A 149 -0.25 -4.03 4.99
C ALA A 149 1.05 -4.03 4.18
N LEU A 150 2.10 -3.47 4.77
CA LEU A 150 3.46 -3.52 4.23
C LEU A 150 4.25 -4.63 4.92
N SER A 151 5.09 -5.34 4.16
CA SER A 151 5.97 -6.37 4.72
C SER A 151 7.33 -6.38 4.03
N ALA A 152 8.33 -6.86 4.76
CA ALA A 152 9.64 -7.14 4.19
C ALA A 152 9.54 -8.28 3.16
N THR A 153 10.41 -8.25 2.14
CA THR A 153 10.51 -9.31 1.12
C THR A 153 10.94 -10.63 1.76
N ALA A 154 11.93 -10.57 2.66
CA ALA A 154 12.33 -11.67 3.52
C ALA A 154 11.54 -11.61 4.84
N CYS A 155 10.57 -12.51 4.99
CA CYS A 155 9.85 -12.71 6.25
C CYS A 155 9.72 -14.20 6.51
N ARG A 156 10.21 -14.66 7.66
CA ARG A 156 10.04 -16.05 8.10
C ARG A 156 8.72 -16.14 8.84
N GLN A 157 7.83 -17.04 8.41
CA GLN A 157 6.66 -17.35 9.21
C GLN A 157 7.13 -17.98 10.52
N PRO A 158 6.66 -17.48 11.69
CA PRO A 158 6.90 -18.18 12.93
C PRO A 158 6.29 -19.58 12.81
N PRO A 159 6.90 -20.61 13.43
CA PRO A 159 6.29 -21.93 13.50
C PRO A 159 4.88 -21.77 14.08
N ILE A 160 3.92 -22.49 13.48
CA ILE A 160 2.54 -22.53 13.99
C ILE A 160 2.63 -23.03 15.43
N SER A 161 2.45 -22.14 16.40
CA SER A 161 2.39 -22.52 17.80
C SER A 161 1.08 -23.28 18.01
N ASP A 162 1.18 -24.52 18.51
CA ASP A 162 0.01 -25.24 19.00
C ASP A 162 -0.76 -24.34 19.98
N PRO A 163 -2.11 -24.32 19.92
CA PRO A 163 -2.89 -23.56 20.89
C PRO A 163 -2.46 -23.97 22.31
N PRO A 164 -2.38 -23.02 23.25
CA PRO A 164 -1.96 -23.33 24.61
C PRO A 164 -2.86 -24.44 25.16
N LYS A 165 -2.26 -25.57 25.54
CA LYS A 165 -2.99 -26.68 26.18
C LYS A 165 -3.71 -26.10 27.39
N SER A 166 -5.04 -26.16 27.38
CA SER A 166 -5.84 -25.82 28.55
C SER A 166 -5.34 -26.65 29.73
N PRO A 167 -5.13 -26.07 30.92
CA PRO A 167 -4.80 -26.86 32.07
C PRO A 167 -5.98 -27.79 32.33
N LEU A 168 -5.75 -29.09 32.15
CA LEU A 168 -6.69 -30.15 32.49
C LEU A 168 -7.24 -29.90 33.89
N GLY A 169 -8.57 -29.87 33.97
CA GLY A 169 -9.32 -29.64 35.20
C GLY A 169 -8.78 -30.51 36.32
N ARG A 170 -8.43 -29.84 37.42
CA ARG A 170 -8.10 -30.46 38.70
C ARG A 170 -9.32 -31.28 39.11
N ARG A 171 -9.27 -32.62 38.99
CA ARG A 171 -10.22 -33.50 39.67
C ARG A 171 -10.09 -33.21 41.17
N VAL A 172 -11.19 -32.80 41.77
CA VAL A 172 -11.35 -32.72 43.21
C VAL A 172 -11.97 -34.06 43.59
N ASP A 173 -11.19 -34.91 44.25
CA ASP A 173 -11.69 -36.05 45.02
C ASP A 173 -12.22 -35.56 46.37
#